data_AF-M4E9L8-F1
#
_entry.id   AF-M4E9L8-F1
#
_cell.length_a   1.000
_cell.length_b   1.000
_cell.length_c   1.000
_cell.angle_alpha   90.00
_cell.angle_beta   90.00
_cell.angle_gamma   90.00
#
_symmetry.space_group_name_H-M   'P 1'
#
loop_
_entity.id
_entity.type
_entity.pdbx_description
1 polymer ?
#
loop_
_entity_poly.entity_id
_entity_poly.type
_entity_poly.pdbx_seq_one_letter_code
_entity_poly.pdbx_strand_id
1 'polypeptide(L)'
;MANPHEPHFFKPLVPGFHSGITIPLGFFSQHIEGKTNQKTWKLRSDASDQTWEVIQEGRRLTGGWKDFTTAHDLRIGGSGAMSSSSFDYCFMAEVTASNLKADKLSLPVAATTCTALNKQCQETILVNKEGNSWTVSLRFSESGGMYYITRGWRKFCLDNKCEVGDIFVFNVVGDGKTTPLMCVCPEKKECSELLSKHLSRKSGRRL
;
A
#
# COMPACT_ATOMS: atom_id res chain seq x y z
N MET A 1 13.46 15.74 19.68
CA MET A 1 12.48 16.69 19.12
C MET A 1 12.94 17.06 17.72
N ALA A 2 12.19 16.70 16.68
CA ALA A 2 12.58 16.93 15.29
C ALA A 2 12.62 18.43 14.96
N ASN A 3 13.67 18.87 14.25
CA ASN A 3 13.82 20.24 13.77
C ASN A 3 12.78 20.51 12.66
N PRO A 4 11.89 21.51 12.79
CA PRO A 4 10.80 21.75 11.85
C PRO A 4 11.26 22.17 10.43
N HIS A 5 12.55 22.41 10.21
CA HIS A 5 13.10 22.76 8.91
C HIS A 5 13.67 21.59 8.10
N GLU A 6 13.71 20.37 8.64
CA GLU A 6 14.22 19.21 7.91
C GLU A 6 13.11 18.49 7.13
N PRO A 7 13.31 18.23 5.82
CA PRO A 7 12.32 17.54 5.02
C PRO A 7 12.17 16.10 5.54
N HIS A 8 10.94 15.72 5.88
CA HIS A 8 10.58 14.38 6.34
C HIS A 8 9.41 13.84 5.53
N PHE A 9 9.27 12.51 5.49
CA PHE A 9 8.09 11.85 4.92
C PHE A 9 7.56 10.81 5.90
N PHE A 10 6.25 10.66 5.97
CA PHE A 10 5.61 9.59 6.73
C PHE A 10 5.33 8.40 5.80
N LYS A 11 5.66 7.20 6.25
CA LYS A 11 5.36 5.97 5.51
C LYS A 11 4.89 4.87 6.46
N PRO A 12 3.63 4.40 6.33
CA PRO A 12 3.16 3.22 7.04
C PRO A 12 4.02 2.01 6.71
N LEU A 13 4.41 1.25 7.74
CA LEU A 13 5.09 -0.03 7.54
C LEU A 13 4.05 -1.03 7.02
N VAL A 14 4.21 -1.43 5.76
CA VAL A 14 3.34 -2.41 5.09
C VAL A 14 4.05 -3.76 4.99
N PRO A 15 3.34 -4.91 5.04
CA PRO A 15 3.99 -6.20 4.98
C PRO A 15 4.91 -6.37 3.75
N GLY A 16 6.12 -6.86 4.00
CA GLY A 16 7.23 -6.83 3.04
C GLY A 16 8.24 -5.70 3.29
N PHE A 17 7.95 -4.74 4.19
CA PHE A 17 8.87 -3.65 4.51
C PHE A 17 10.25 -4.12 4.99
N HIS A 18 10.37 -5.28 5.65
CA HIS A 18 11.67 -5.83 6.09
C HIS A 18 12.69 -6.04 4.95
N SER A 19 12.22 -6.17 3.70
CA SER A 19 13.09 -6.28 2.50
C SER A 19 13.57 -4.93 1.98
N GLY A 20 13.02 -3.84 2.51
CA GLY A 20 13.34 -2.47 2.12
C GLY A 20 12.11 -1.58 2.12
N ILE A 21 12.36 -0.27 2.22
CA ILE A 21 11.33 0.76 2.20
C ILE A 21 11.47 1.62 0.94
N THR A 22 10.35 1.90 0.26
CA THR A 22 10.36 2.81 -0.90
C THR A 22 10.06 4.24 -0.45
N ILE A 23 10.98 5.16 -0.73
CA ILE A 23 10.85 6.59 -0.53
C ILE A 23 9.79 7.13 -1.51
N PRO A 24 8.79 7.89 -1.04
CA PRO A 24 7.78 8.49 -1.90
C PRO A 24 8.42 9.31 -3.02
N LEU A 25 7.87 9.21 -4.24
CA LEU A 25 8.46 9.84 -5.42
C LEU A 25 8.63 11.36 -5.26
N GLY A 26 7.61 12.03 -4.70
CA GLY A 26 7.66 13.48 -4.47
C GLY A 26 8.79 13.89 -3.54
N PHE A 27 9.00 13.14 -2.46
CA PHE A 27 10.10 13.38 -1.53
C PHE A 27 11.45 13.15 -2.21
N PHE A 28 11.59 12.01 -2.90
CA PHE A 28 12.83 11.65 -3.59
C PHE A 28 13.21 12.70 -4.64
N SER A 29 12.29 13.09 -5.51
CA SER A 29 12.57 14.04 -6.58
C SER A 29 12.93 15.43 -6.05
N GLN A 30 12.25 15.89 -5.00
CA GLN A 30 12.52 17.22 -4.43
C GLN A 30 13.79 17.28 -3.57
N HIS A 31 14.12 16.21 -2.85
CA HIS A 31 15.12 16.26 -1.77
C HIS A 31 16.32 15.35 -1.95
N ILE A 32 16.27 14.35 -2.84
CA ILE A 32 17.32 13.32 -2.97
C ILE A 32 17.88 13.24 -4.40
N GLU A 33 17.00 13.23 -5.40
CA GLU A 33 17.36 13.06 -6.81
C GLU A 33 18.34 14.15 -7.26
N GLY A 34 19.49 13.74 -7.81
CA GLY A 34 20.55 14.64 -8.27
C GLY A 34 21.34 15.35 -7.15
N LYS A 35 21.00 15.14 -5.87
CA LYS A 35 21.65 15.82 -4.73
C LYS A 35 22.73 14.99 -4.04
N THR A 36 22.83 13.69 -4.32
CA THR A 36 23.85 12.81 -3.74
C THR A 36 24.34 11.74 -4.72
N ASN A 37 25.64 11.43 -4.66
CA ASN A 37 26.28 10.33 -5.40
C ASN A 37 26.52 9.09 -4.50
N GLN A 38 26.08 9.12 -3.25
CA GLN A 38 26.31 8.03 -2.29
C GLN A 38 25.22 6.97 -2.41
N LYS A 39 25.63 5.74 -2.76
CA LYS A 39 24.77 4.54 -2.72
C LYS A 39 24.50 4.05 -1.31
N THR A 40 25.32 4.43 -0.32
CA THR A 40 25.18 4.00 1.07
C THR A 40 24.80 5.20 1.93
N TRP A 41 23.74 5.04 2.71
CA TRP A 41 23.14 6.07 3.56
C TRP A 41 23.22 5.64 5.01
N LYS A 42 23.25 6.61 5.94
CA LYS A 42 23.21 6.32 7.38
C LYS A 42 21.85 6.69 7.93
N LEU A 43 21.09 5.70 8.36
CA LEU A 43 19.87 5.90 9.13
C LEU A 43 20.23 6.14 10.60
N ARG A 44 19.49 7.05 11.22
CA ARG A 44 19.54 7.30 12.66
C ARG A 44 18.12 7.20 13.20
N SER A 45 18.02 6.75 14.43
CA SER A 45 16.76 6.75 15.17
C SER A 45 16.88 7.75 16.31
N ASP A 46 15.75 8.32 16.73
CA ASP A 46 15.70 9.13 17.94
C ASP A 46 15.72 8.27 19.22
N ALA A 47 15.43 6.97 19.09
CA ALA A 47 15.45 6.00 20.19
C ALA A 47 16.85 5.47 20.52
N SER A 48 17.86 5.69 19.66
CA SER A 48 19.22 5.20 19.85
C SER A 48 20.23 6.00 19.06
N ASP A 49 21.41 6.25 19.64
CA ASP A 49 22.57 6.86 18.96
C ASP A 49 23.23 5.92 17.94
N GLN A 50 22.76 4.67 17.85
CA GLN A 50 23.21 3.73 16.83
C GLN A 50 22.84 4.26 15.44
N THR A 51 23.71 3.99 14.47
CA THR A 51 23.47 4.33 13.07
C THR A 51 23.56 3.07 12.23
N TRP A 52 22.68 2.96 11.24
CA TRP A 52 22.61 1.80 10.34
C TRP A 52 22.96 2.24 8.94
N GLU A 53 23.91 1.55 8.34
CA GLU A 53 24.22 1.75 6.93
C GLU A 53 23.17 1.04 6.08
N VAL A 54 22.50 1.79 5.22
CA VAL A 54 21.52 1.27 4.28
C VAL A 54 21.90 1.56 2.84
N ILE A 55 21.66 0.61 1.94
CA ILE A 55 21.90 0.80 0.52
C ILE A 55 20.69 1.47 -0.12
N GLN A 56 20.91 2.55 -0.86
CA GLN A 56 19.91 3.24 -1.66
C GLN A 56 20.00 2.79 -3.12
N GLU A 57 18.96 2.10 -3.59
CA GLU A 57 18.80 1.60 -4.95
C GLU A 57 17.61 2.31 -5.60
N GLY A 58 17.89 3.39 -6.32
CA GLY A 58 16.83 4.27 -6.85
C GLY A 58 16.01 4.84 -5.69
N ARG A 59 14.70 4.55 -5.63
CA ARG A 59 13.87 5.04 -4.51
C ARG A 59 13.79 4.10 -3.32
N ARG A 60 14.49 2.97 -3.32
CA ARG A 60 14.39 1.97 -2.27
C ARG A 60 15.61 2.01 -1.36
N LEU A 61 15.38 1.94 -0.05
CA LEU A 61 16.42 1.64 0.93
C LEU A 61 16.37 0.13 1.19
N THR A 62 17.45 -0.58 0.89
CA THR A 62 17.52 -2.05 0.89
C THR A 62 18.55 -2.59 1.86
N GLY A 63 19.73 -3.05 1.42
CA GLY A 63 20.72 -3.73 2.28
C GLY A 63 20.94 -2.97 3.60
N GLY A 64 20.95 -3.67 4.74
CA GLY A 64 21.01 -3.07 6.10
C GLY A 64 19.67 -2.58 6.67
N TRP A 65 18.62 -2.42 5.85
CA TRP A 65 17.28 -2.03 6.30
C TRP A 65 16.63 -3.06 7.24
N LYS A 66 16.82 -4.35 6.94
CA LYS A 66 16.30 -5.43 7.79
C LYS A 66 16.86 -5.34 9.21
N ASP A 67 18.15 -5.05 9.33
CA ASP A 67 18.84 -4.93 10.61
C ASP A 67 18.34 -3.71 11.39
N PHE A 68 18.14 -2.58 10.70
CA PHE A 68 17.48 -1.39 11.25
C PHE A 68 16.09 -1.73 11.82
N THR A 69 15.24 -2.43 11.05
CA THR A 69 13.88 -2.78 11.50
C THR A 69 13.86 -3.76 12.68
N THR A 70 14.84 -4.66 12.73
CA THR A 70 14.98 -5.64 13.81
C THR A 70 15.46 -4.98 15.10
N ALA A 71 16.45 -4.07 15.00
CA ALA A 71 17.01 -3.36 16.15
C ALA A 71 16.01 -2.44 16.85
N HIS A 72 15.04 -1.91 16.10
CA HIS A 72 14.03 -1.02 16.65
C HIS A 72 12.70 -1.68 16.98
N ASP A 73 12.63 -3.01 16.92
CA ASP A 73 11.38 -3.74 17.16
C ASP A 73 10.20 -3.07 16.42
N LEU A 74 10.46 -2.58 15.20
CA LEU A 74 9.46 -1.94 14.33
C LEU A 74 8.52 -3.04 13.86
N ARG A 75 7.74 -3.55 14.80
CA ARG A 75 6.72 -4.55 14.63
C ARG A 75 5.49 -3.80 14.14
N ILE A 76 4.90 -4.30 13.07
CA ILE A 76 3.49 -4.03 12.82
C ILE A 76 2.75 -4.77 13.93
N GLY A 77 2.37 -4.05 14.99
CA GLY A 77 1.71 -4.61 16.18
C GLY A 77 2.63 -5.46 17.04
N GLY A 78 2.76 -5.13 18.33
CA GLY A 78 3.60 -5.84 19.28
C GLY A 78 3.30 -7.34 19.40
N SER A 79 4.38 -8.11 19.58
CA SER A 79 4.50 -9.46 20.15
C SER A 79 3.41 -10.50 19.84
N GLY A 80 3.71 -11.40 18.91
CA GLY A 80 3.02 -12.67 18.74
C GLY A 80 3.38 -13.28 17.39
N ALA A 81 3.51 -14.60 17.32
CA ALA A 81 3.94 -15.33 16.13
C ALA A 81 3.28 -14.84 14.83
N MET A 82 4.07 -14.81 13.74
CA MET A 82 3.59 -14.56 12.37
C MET A 82 2.55 -15.61 11.96
N SER A 83 1.30 -15.38 12.36
CA SER A 83 0.16 -15.77 11.55
C SER A 83 0.10 -14.80 10.37
N SER A 84 -0.34 -15.27 9.22
CA SER A 84 -0.63 -14.52 7.98
C SER A 84 -1.67 -13.38 8.14
N SER A 85 -1.91 -12.88 9.35
CA SER A 85 -3.10 -12.11 9.73
C SER A 85 -2.75 -10.75 10.37
N SER A 86 -2.14 -9.85 9.61
CA SER A 86 -2.20 -8.40 9.89
C SER A 86 -2.93 -7.63 8.78
N PHE A 87 -3.71 -8.35 7.98
CA PHE A 87 -4.65 -7.79 7.03
C PHE A 87 -6.03 -8.32 7.41
N ASP A 88 -6.98 -7.42 7.66
CA ASP A 88 -8.36 -7.82 7.93
C ASP A 88 -9.01 -8.42 6.68
N TYR A 89 -8.57 -7.97 5.50
CA TYR A 89 -9.15 -8.35 4.21
C TYR A 89 -8.21 -8.03 3.05
N CYS A 90 -8.19 -8.90 2.04
CA CYS A 90 -7.57 -8.60 0.75
C CYS A 90 -8.57 -8.82 -0.38
N PHE A 91 -8.44 -8.05 -1.46
CA PHE A 91 -9.29 -8.20 -2.63
C PHE A 91 -8.57 -7.87 -3.93
N MET A 92 -9.10 -8.43 -5.02
CA MET A 92 -8.67 -8.11 -6.37
C MET A 92 -9.50 -6.97 -6.96
N ALA A 93 -8.82 -6.05 -7.64
CA ALA A 93 -9.43 -4.98 -8.41
C ALA A 93 -8.91 -5.04 -9.85
N GLU A 94 -9.81 -5.26 -10.81
CA GLU A 94 -9.49 -5.18 -12.25
C GLU A 94 -9.78 -3.77 -12.76
N VAL A 95 -8.86 -3.21 -13.53
CA VAL A 95 -9.05 -1.95 -14.25
C VAL A 95 -9.93 -2.22 -15.46
N THR A 96 -11.09 -1.58 -15.53
CA THR A 96 -12.05 -1.77 -16.63
C THR A 96 -12.37 -0.44 -17.29
N ALA A 97 -12.71 -0.46 -18.58
CA ALA A 97 -13.13 0.76 -19.27
C ALA A 97 -14.30 1.46 -18.57
N SER A 98 -15.22 0.70 -17.96
CA SER A 98 -16.36 1.25 -17.24
C SER A 98 -15.96 1.91 -15.92
N ASN A 99 -15.07 1.30 -15.13
CA ASN A 99 -14.64 1.87 -13.84
C ASN A 99 -13.74 3.10 -14.03
N LEU A 100 -12.96 3.15 -15.13
CA LEU A 100 -12.22 4.34 -15.53
C LEU A 100 -13.18 5.46 -15.95
N LYS A 101 -14.12 5.17 -16.87
CA LYS A 101 -15.11 6.15 -17.35
C LYS A 101 -15.97 6.73 -16.23
N ALA A 102 -16.34 5.91 -15.25
CA ALA A 102 -17.13 6.34 -14.10
C ALA A 102 -16.29 6.95 -12.97
N ASP A 103 -14.96 6.83 -13.01
CA ASP A 103 -14.06 7.12 -11.87
C ASP A 103 -14.58 6.45 -10.58
N LYS A 104 -14.91 5.16 -10.69
CA LYS A 104 -15.58 4.40 -9.63
C LYS A 104 -15.14 2.94 -9.62
N LEU A 105 -14.49 2.51 -8.54
CA LEU A 105 -14.15 1.11 -8.29
C LEU A 105 -15.07 0.54 -7.21
N SER A 106 -15.87 -0.46 -7.56
CA SER A 106 -16.68 -1.21 -6.60
C SER A 106 -15.82 -2.26 -5.89
N LEU A 107 -15.90 -2.32 -4.55
CA LEU A 107 -15.24 -3.35 -3.76
C LEU A 107 -16.11 -4.62 -3.74
N PRO A 108 -15.55 -5.83 -3.58
CA PRO A 108 -16.36 -7.02 -3.42
C PRO A 108 -17.25 -6.92 -2.17
N VAL A 109 -18.43 -7.54 -2.20
CA VAL A 109 -19.37 -7.56 -1.06
C VAL A 109 -18.71 -8.11 0.21
N ALA A 110 -17.79 -9.06 0.08
CA ALA A 110 -17.03 -9.60 1.21
C ALA A 110 -16.18 -8.54 1.95
N ALA A 111 -15.88 -7.38 1.34
CA ALA A 111 -15.22 -6.27 2.05
C ALA A 111 -16.08 -5.72 3.20
N THR A 112 -17.39 -5.98 3.22
CA THR A 112 -18.27 -5.59 4.34
C THR A 112 -17.97 -6.28 5.66
N THR A 113 -17.25 -7.40 5.63
CA THR A 113 -16.78 -8.10 6.84
C THR A 113 -15.44 -7.58 7.35
N CYS A 114 -14.79 -6.66 6.60
CA CYS A 114 -13.50 -6.10 6.98
C CYS A 114 -13.66 -5.12 8.15
N THR A 115 -13.11 -5.46 9.31
CA THR A 115 -13.18 -4.61 10.51
C THR A 115 -12.47 -3.26 10.34
N ALA A 116 -11.45 -3.19 9.49
CA ALA A 116 -10.82 -1.94 9.10
C ALA A 116 -11.72 -0.97 8.30
N LEU A 117 -12.82 -1.43 7.70
CA LEU A 117 -13.73 -0.59 6.92
C LEU A 117 -14.97 -0.22 7.73
N ASN A 118 -15.15 1.07 7.95
CA ASN A 118 -16.30 1.63 8.62
C ASN A 118 -17.20 2.36 7.62
N LYS A 119 -18.52 2.11 7.67
CA LYS A 119 -19.51 2.74 6.80
C LYS A 119 -19.53 4.27 6.91
N GLN A 120 -19.07 4.82 8.03
CA GLN A 120 -18.98 6.26 8.26
C GLN A 120 -17.72 6.89 7.63
N CYS A 121 -16.70 6.10 7.29
CA CYS A 121 -15.52 6.59 6.59
C CYS A 121 -15.91 7.10 5.20
N GLN A 122 -15.55 8.35 4.91
CA GLN A 122 -15.83 8.98 3.62
C GLN A 122 -14.63 8.96 2.67
N GLU A 123 -13.47 8.54 3.17
CA GLU A 123 -12.20 8.56 2.45
C GLU A 123 -11.36 7.33 2.81
N THR A 124 -10.44 7.00 1.92
CA THR A 124 -9.38 5.99 2.12
C THR A 124 -8.13 6.43 1.35
N ILE A 125 -6.99 5.86 1.68
CA ILE A 125 -5.73 6.14 0.98
C ILE A 125 -5.32 4.89 0.21
N LEU A 126 -5.25 5.00 -1.11
CA LEU A 126 -4.65 3.98 -1.96
C LEU A 126 -3.14 4.13 -1.93
N VAL A 127 -2.41 3.05 -1.68
CA VAL A 127 -0.95 3.04 -1.66
C VAL A 127 -0.45 2.04 -2.68
N ASN A 128 0.35 2.48 -3.65
CA ASN A 128 0.91 1.57 -4.66
C ASN A 128 2.16 0.83 -4.14
N LYS A 129 2.73 -0.07 -4.96
CA LYS A 129 3.94 -0.82 -4.62
C LYS A 129 5.18 0.08 -4.43
N GLU A 130 5.19 1.24 -5.08
CA GLU A 130 6.22 2.27 -4.92
C GLU A 130 6.02 3.12 -3.66
N GLY A 131 4.94 2.93 -2.90
CA GLY A 131 4.63 3.71 -1.70
C GLY A 131 4.10 5.11 -1.96
N ASN A 132 3.77 5.44 -3.20
CA ASN A 132 3.03 6.65 -3.51
C ASN A 132 1.58 6.46 -3.04
N SER A 133 0.95 7.55 -2.62
CA SER A 133 -0.38 7.53 -2.02
C SER A 133 -1.35 8.47 -2.71
N TRP A 134 -2.62 8.08 -2.73
CA TRP A 134 -3.73 8.86 -3.26
C TRP A 134 -4.90 8.80 -2.28
N THR A 135 -5.30 9.95 -1.75
CA THR A 135 -6.56 10.07 -1.02
C THR A 135 -7.71 9.99 -2.01
N VAL A 136 -8.64 9.08 -1.77
CA VAL A 136 -9.82 8.85 -2.62
C VAL A 136 -11.07 8.81 -1.75
N SER A 137 -12.24 9.13 -2.33
CA SER A 137 -13.50 9.02 -1.59
C SER A 137 -13.91 7.55 -1.47
N LEU A 138 -14.21 7.12 -0.24
CA LEU A 138 -14.80 5.82 0.06
C LEU A 138 -16.26 6.03 0.44
N ARG A 139 -17.17 5.23 -0.13
CA ARG A 139 -18.60 5.33 0.16
C ARG A 139 -19.19 3.95 0.33
N PHE A 140 -20.22 3.85 1.16
CA PHE A 140 -21.05 2.65 1.28
C PHE A 140 -22.40 2.91 0.59
N SER A 141 -22.86 1.96 -0.23
CA SER A 141 -24.20 1.97 -0.81
C SER A 141 -25.10 1.04 -0.01
N GLU A 142 -26.12 1.57 0.68
CA GLU A 142 -27.09 0.75 1.39
C GLU A 142 -27.93 -0.12 0.43
N SER A 143 -28.29 0.41 -0.74
CA SER A 143 -29.02 -0.37 -1.76
C SER A 143 -28.18 -1.47 -2.41
N GLY A 144 -26.89 -1.24 -2.61
CA GLY A 144 -25.96 -2.21 -3.19
C GLY A 144 -25.30 -3.14 -2.17
N GLY A 145 -25.43 -2.85 -0.87
CA GLY A 145 -24.77 -3.60 0.21
C GLY A 145 -23.24 -3.66 0.08
N MET A 146 -22.62 -2.66 -0.54
CA MET A 146 -21.19 -2.73 -0.91
C MET A 146 -20.50 -1.37 -0.84
N TYR A 147 -19.19 -1.42 -0.58
CA TYR A 147 -18.32 -0.26 -0.65
C TYR A 147 -17.92 0.06 -2.10
N TYR A 148 -17.65 1.32 -2.37
CA TYR A 148 -17.03 1.75 -3.61
C TYR A 148 -16.13 2.97 -3.38
N ILE A 149 -15.05 3.01 -4.15
CA ILE A 149 -14.15 4.14 -4.27
C ILE A 149 -14.64 5.03 -5.41
N THR A 150 -14.53 6.34 -5.23
CA THR A 150 -14.75 7.34 -6.28
C THR A 150 -13.84 8.56 -6.08
N ARG A 151 -13.84 9.49 -7.02
CA ARG A 151 -13.07 10.75 -6.97
C ARG A 151 -11.59 10.49 -6.72
N GLY A 152 -10.95 9.76 -7.63
CA GLY A 152 -9.51 9.50 -7.55
C GLY A 152 -9.06 8.12 -8.02
N TRP A 153 -9.98 7.20 -8.34
CA TRP A 153 -9.62 5.91 -8.93
C TRP A 153 -8.95 6.07 -10.30
N ARG A 154 -9.53 6.90 -11.18
CA ARG A 154 -8.97 7.21 -12.49
C ARG A 154 -7.61 7.87 -12.39
N LYS A 155 -7.43 8.80 -11.42
CA LYS A 155 -6.14 9.44 -11.18
C LYS A 155 -5.09 8.44 -10.70
N PHE A 156 -5.46 7.56 -9.76
CA PHE A 156 -4.62 6.45 -9.35
C PHE A 156 -4.19 5.61 -10.56
N CYS A 157 -5.12 5.18 -11.41
CA CYS A 157 -4.79 4.38 -12.59
C CYS A 157 -3.90 5.14 -13.58
N LEU A 158 -4.18 6.41 -13.84
CA LEU A 158 -3.40 7.24 -14.76
C LEU A 158 -1.96 7.43 -14.27
N ASP A 159 -1.78 7.81 -13.00
CA ASP A 159 -0.47 8.07 -12.41
C ASP A 159 0.37 6.77 -12.30
N ASN A 160 -0.29 5.61 -12.18
CA ASN A 160 0.34 4.28 -12.18
C ASN A 160 0.50 3.68 -13.60
N LYS A 161 0.10 4.39 -14.65
CA LYS A 161 0.15 3.94 -16.06
C LYS A 161 -0.59 2.61 -16.30
N CYS A 162 -1.73 2.42 -15.64
CA CYS A 162 -2.53 1.20 -15.80
C CYS A 162 -3.17 1.11 -17.17
N GLU A 163 -3.28 -0.11 -17.68
CA GLU A 163 -4.07 -0.46 -18.86
C GLU A 163 -5.39 -1.16 -18.48
N VAL A 164 -6.36 -1.17 -19.38
CA VAL A 164 -7.59 -1.94 -19.19
C VAL A 164 -7.24 -3.43 -19.15
N GLY A 165 -7.66 -4.11 -18.10
CA GLY A 165 -7.33 -5.50 -17.81
C GLY A 165 -6.25 -5.68 -16.75
N ASP A 166 -5.55 -4.61 -16.33
CA ASP A 166 -4.62 -4.66 -15.21
C ASP A 166 -5.33 -5.05 -13.92
N ILE A 167 -4.66 -5.84 -13.08
CA ILE A 167 -5.22 -6.36 -11.84
C ILE A 167 -4.32 -5.99 -10.67
N PHE A 168 -4.95 -5.46 -9.62
CA PHE A 168 -4.31 -5.20 -8.34
C PHE A 168 -4.85 -6.15 -7.27
N VAL A 169 -3.96 -6.58 -6.37
CA VAL A 169 -4.37 -7.16 -5.09
C VAL A 169 -4.18 -6.08 -4.03
N PHE A 170 -5.28 -5.58 -3.47
CA PHE A 170 -5.25 -4.62 -2.36
C PHE A 170 -5.38 -5.36 -1.04
N ASN A 171 -4.51 -4.99 -0.11
CA ASN A 171 -4.65 -5.34 1.29
C ASN A 171 -5.24 -4.15 2.05
N VAL A 172 -6.28 -4.39 2.83
CA VAL A 172 -6.90 -3.36 3.65
C VAL A 172 -6.26 -3.37 5.04
N VAL A 173 -5.84 -2.19 5.48
CA VAL A 173 -5.19 -1.95 6.77
C VAL A 173 -5.90 -0.81 7.48
N GLY A 174 -6.25 -1.02 8.74
CA GLY A 174 -6.89 -0.01 9.58
C GLY A 174 -7.43 -0.61 10.87
N ASP A 175 -7.90 0.24 11.76
CA ASP A 175 -8.47 -0.12 13.06
C ASP A 175 -10.00 0.07 13.12
N GLY A 176 -10.61 0.39 11.97
CA GLY A 176 -12.04 0.71 11.85
C GLY A 176 -12.46 2.07 12.43
N LYS A 177 -11.50 2.82 13.00
CA LYS A 177 -11.72 4.13 13.63
C LYS A 177 -11.09 5.26 12.82
N THR A 178 -9.93 4.99 12.24
CA THR A 178 -9.13 5.93 11.44
C THR A 178 -9.30 5.69 9.94
N THR A 179 -8.81 6.62 9.13
CA THR A 179 -8.85 6.49 7.66
C THR A 179 -8.10 5.23 7.22
N PRO A 180 -8.78 4.26 6.58
CA PRO A 180 -8.15 3.01 6.20
C PRO A 180 -7.19 3.20 5.03
N LEU A 181 -6.19 2.33 4.96
CA LEU A 181 -5.24 2.23 3.86
C LEU A 181 -5.58 1.00 3.00
N MET A 182 -5.53 1.16 1.68
CA MET A 182 -5.60 0.05 0.73
C MET A 182 -4.28 -0.03 -0.01
N CYS A 183 -3.44 -0.99 0.39
CA CYS A 183 -2.08 -1.12 -0.10
C CYS A 183 -2.01 -2.18 -1.19
N VAL A 184 -1.52 -1.82 -2.38
CA VAL A 184 -1.20 -2.76 -3.44
C VAL A 184 -0.12 -3.71 -2.93
N CYS A 185 -0.44 -5.00 -2.94
CA CYS A 185 0.50 -6.04 -2.58
C CYS A 185 1.63 -6.09 -3.62
N PRO A 186 2.90 -5.89 -3.25
CA PRO A 186 4.00 -6.24 -4.12
C PRO A 186 3.98 -7.76 -4.27
N GLU A 187 3.85 -8.24 -5.51
CA GLU A 187 3.67 -9.65 -5.86
C GLU A 187 4.47 -10.60 -4.95
N LYS A 188 3.76 -11.28 -4.04
CA LYS A 188 4.25 -12.48 -3.34
C LYS A 188 3.51 -13.69 -3.89
N LYS A 189 4.15 -14.88 -3.78
CA LYS A 189 3.59 -16.19 -4.18
C LYS A 189 2.15 -16.44 -3.68
N GLU A 190 1.71 -15.81 -2.60
CA GLU A 190 0.32 -15.90 -2.08
C GLU A 190 -0.72 -15.22 -3.00
N CYS A 191 -0.36 -14.15 -3.72
CA CYS A 191 -1.23 -13.53 -4.73
C CYS A 191 -1.41 -14.39 -5.98
N SER A 192 -0.46 -15.31 -6.24
CA SER A 192 -0.52 -16.22 -7.38
C SER A 192 -1.68 -17.20 -7.29
N GLU A 193 -2.11 -17.58 -6.08
CA GLU A 193 -3.28 -18.45 -5.88
C GLU A 193 -4.62 -17.75 -6.12
N LEU A 194 -4.73 -16.46 -5.77
CA LEU A 194 -5.95 -15.69 -6.04
C LEU A 194 -6.07 -15.38 -7.54
N LEU A 195 -4.95 -15.03 -8.19
CA LEU A 195 -4.87 -14.85 -9.63
C LEU A 195 -5.16 -16.16 -10.37
N SER A 196 -4.64 -17.30 -9.93
CA SER A 196 -4.91 -18.60 -10.56
C SER A 196 -6.37 -19.04 -10.41
N LYS A 197 -6.99 -18.82 -9.24
CA LYS A 197 -8.43 -19.05 -9.01
C LYS A 197 -9.32 -18.12 -9.85
N HIS A 198 -8.89 -16.89 -10.11
CA HIS A 198 -9.64 -15.96 -10.95
C HIS A 198 -9.54 -16.32 -12.43
N LEU A 199 -8.34 -16.65 -12.92
CA LEU A 199 -8.10 -17.07 -14.30
C LEU A 199 -8.80 -18.39 -14.63
N SER A 200 -8.83 -19.35 -13.71
CA SER A 200 -9.56 -20.62 -13.90
C SER A 200 -11.08 -20.39 -14.03
N ARG A 201 -11.66 -19.48 -13.23
CA ARG A 201 -13.08 -19.08 -13.33
C ARG A 201 -13.43 -18.35 -14.63
N LYS A 202 -12.50 -17.56 -15.21
CA LYS A 202 -12.69 -16.90 -16.52
C LYS A 202 -12.64 -17.93 -17.67
N SER A 203 -11.84 -18.99 -17.54
CA SER A 203 -11.76 -20.07 -18.55
C SER A 203 -13.00 -20.97 -18.62
N GLY A 204 -13.71 -21.15 -17.50
CA GLY A 204 -14.91 -21.99 -17.43
C GLY A 204 -16.22 -21.34 -17.91
N ARG A 205 -16.19 -20.08 -18.37
CA ARG A 205 -17.37 -19.35 -18.89
C ARG A 205 -17.39 -19.22 -20.42
N ARG A 206 -16.52 -19.95 -21.14
CA ARG A 206 -16.64 -20.15 -22.60
C ARG A 206 -17.15 -21.56 -22.88
N LEU A 207 -18.46 -21.75 -22.75
CA LEU A 207 -19.28 -22.68 -23.54
C LEU A 207 -20.67 -22.05 -23.67
#